data_AF-A0AAJ0C2M8-F1
#
_entry.id   AF-A0AAJ0C2M8-F1
#
_cell.length_a   1.000
_cell.length_b   1.000
_cell.length_c   1.000
_cell.angle_alpha   90.00
_cell.angle_beta   90.00
_cell.angle_gamma   90.00
#
_symmetry.space_group_name_H-M   'P 1'
#
loop_
_entity.id
_entity.type
_entity.pdbx_description
1 polymer ?
#
loop_
_entity_poly.entity_id
_entity_poly.type
_entity_poly.pdbx_seq_one_letter_code
_entity_poly.pdbx_strand_id
1 'polypeptide(L)'
;MGCCSSKEDYYDIPRREDNLPGRTHFPKTTAQSIIAQAPAPTHNKAQNARRPHAHYDDENLFANERIKLTPLPGIALPNNNRPAPVLWAYPANNFDYTTQNRFGRPMGGNGVDAGPMRIVTDRNRNIQGMILHPLGDPVTFERAQERNRRRPDYRADY
;
A
#
# COMPACT_ATOMS: atom_id res chain seq x y z
N MET A 1 -11.10 -24.14 29.03
CA MET A 1 -10.01 -23.38 28.38
C MET A 1 -10.60 -22.65 27.19
N GLY A 2 -10.55 -21.31 27.20
CA GLY A 2 -11.27 -20.47 26.24
C GLY A 2 -10.68 -20.55 24.83
N CYS A 3 -11.53 -20.82 23.84
CA CYS A 3 -11.17 -20.75 22.43
C CYS A 3 -10.99 -19.29 22.02
N CYS A 4 -9.74 -18.83 21.88
CA CYS A 4 -9.42 -17.54 21.29
C CYS A 4 -9.54 -17.64 19.77
N SER A 5 -10.73 -17.40 19.22
CA SER A 5 -10.90 -17.17 17.77
C SER A 5 -10.02 -15.97 17.37
N SER A 6 -8.96 -16.23 16.60
CA SER A 6 -8.11 -15.16 16.10
C SER A 6 -8.87 -14.34 15.05
N LYS A 7 -9.05 -13.05 15.32
CA LYS A 7 -9.53 -12.09 14.33
C LYS A 7 -8.38 -11.76 13.39
N GLU A 8 -8.65 -11.79 12.10
CA GLU A 8 -7.72 -11.33 11.07
C GLU A 8 -8.29 -10.09 10.39
N ASP A 9 -7.50 -9.02 10.41
CA ASP A 9 -7.80 -7.81 9.65
C ASP A 9 -7.31 -7.97 8.21
N TYR A 10 -8.11 -7.50 7.25
CA TYR A 10 -7.82 -7.57 5.83
C TYR A 10 -8.36 -6.35 5.10
N TYR A 11 -7.79 -6.07 3.93
CA TYR A 11 -8.31 -5.10 2.97
C TYR A 11 -9.20 -5.80 1.96
N ASP A 12 -10.42 -5.29 1.81
CA ASP A 12 -11.39 -5.73 0.83
C ASP A 12 -11.15 -5.02 -0.50
N ILE A 13 -10.82 -5.79 -1.54
CA ILE A 13 -10.38 -5.30 -2.84
C ILE A 13 -11.34 -5.81 -3.92
N PRO A 14 -11.85 -4.94 -4.81
CA PRO A 14 -12.64 -5.40 -5.95
C PRO A 14 -11.83 -6.32 -6.85
N ARG A 15 -12.41 -7.46 -7.23
CA ARG A 15 -11.79 -8.43 -8.14
C ARG A 15 -11.67 -7.80 -9.53
N ARG A 16 -10.52 -7.99 -10.18
CA ARG A 16 -10.16 -7.31 -11.44
C ARG A 16 -10.35 -8.15 -12.71
N GLU A 17 -10.78 -9.41 -12.58
CA GLU A 17 -10.96 -10.33 -13.70
C GLU A 17 -12.41 -10.30 -14.21
N ASP A 18 -12.57 -9.92 -15.49
CA ASP A 18 -13.67 -10.26 -16.42
C ASP A 18 -15.12 -10.06 -15.98
N ASN A 19 -15.55 -8.82 -15.68
CA ASN A 19 -16.97 -8.46 -15.48
C ASN A 19 -17.72 -9.28 -14.42
N LEU A 20 -17.03 -10.10 -13.62
CA LEU A 20 -17.64 -10.91 -12.58
C LEU A 20 -17.63 -10.12 -11.26
N PRO A 21 -18.78 -9.89 -10.62
CA PRO A 21 -18.82 -9.29 -9.31
C PRO A 21 -18.03 -10.17 -8.33
N GLY A 22 -17.07 -9.59 -7.63
CA GLY A 22 -16.21 -10.34 -6.72
C GLY A 22 -15.32 -9.44 -5.89
N ARG A 23 -14.91 -9.96 -4.73
CA ARG A 23 -14.00 -9.32 -3.80
C ARG A 23 -12.86 -10.26 -3.45
N THR A 24 -11.65 -9.74 -3.44
CA THR A 24 -10.44 -10.42 -2.99
C THR A 24 -10.01 -9.81 -1.66
N HIS A 25 -9.50 -10.64 -0.76
CA HIS A 25 -9.02 -10.18 0.53
C HIS A 25 -7.49 -10.11 0.52
N PHE A 26 -6.95 -8.99 0.98
CA PHE A 26 -5.51 -8.84 1.22
C PHE A 26 -5.26 -8.77 2.73
N PRO A 27 -4.70 -9.83 3.34
CA PRO A 27 -4.46 -9.84 4.78
C PRO A 27 -3.53 -8.71 5.22
N LYS A 28 -3.84 -8.07 6.36
CA LYS A 28 -2.99 -7.03 6.94
C LYS A 28 -1.63 -7.59 7.36
N THR A 29 -1.57 -8.87 7.74
CA THR A 29 -0.33 -9.60 8.04
C THR A 29 0.59 -9.70 6.81
N THR A 30 0.02 -9.90 5.62
CA THR A 30 0.78 -9.85 4.36
C THR A 30 1.33 -8.45 4.11
N ALA A 31 0.53 -7.40 4.34
CA ALA A 31 0.99 -6.01 4.19
C ALA A 31 2.16 -5.71 5.14
N GLN A 32 2.05 -6.15 6.40
CA GLN A 32 3.11 -6.03 7.40
C GLN A 32 4.40 -6.74 6.97
N SER A 33 4.30 -7.96 6.44
CA SER A 33 5.46 -8.72 5.95
C SER A 33 6.16 -8.00 4.79
N ILE A 34 5.39 -7.49 3.82
CA ILE A 34 5.93 -6.71 2.68
C ILE A 34 6.63 -5.45 3.18
N ILE A 35 6.02 -4.70 4.10
CA ILE A 35 6.62 -3.49 4.67
C ILE A 35 7.88 -3.83 5.46
N ALA A 36 7.92 -4.92 6.23
CA ALA A 36 9.12 -5.30 6.97
C ALA A 36 10.33 -5.54 6.06
N GLN A 37 10.11 -6.09 4.87
CA GLN A 37 11.18 -6.43 3.91
C GLN A 37 11.54 -5.28 2.96
N ALA A 38 10.62 -4.34 2.74
CA ALA A 38 10.89 -3.22 1.83
C ALA A 38 12.02 -2.31 2.35
N PRO A 39 12.75 -1.59 1.47
CA PRO A 39 13.73 -0.60 1.89
C PRO A 39 13.06 0.66 2.46
N ALA A 40 13.85 1.48 3.16
CA ALA A 40 13.43 2.83 3.49
C ALA A 40 13.26 3.66 2.20
N PRO A 41 12.26 4.54 2.10
CA PRO A 41 12.07 5.38 0.92
C PRO A 41 13.14 6.46 0.83
N THR A 42 13.61 6.71 -0.38
CA THR A 42 14.75 7.60 -0.64
C THR A 42 14.40 8.77 -1.56
N HIS A 43 13.17 8.85 -2.06
CA HIS A 43 12.78 9.80 -3.10
C HIS A 43 11.46 10.52 -2.78
N ASN A 44 11.40 11.79 -3.15
CA ASN A 44 10.30 12.72 -2.86
C ASN A 44 9.20 12.80 -3.92
N LYS A 45 9.42 12.19 -5.10
CA LYS A 45 8.52 12.32 -6.24
C LYS A 45 7.50 11.18 -6.23
N ALA A 46 6.21 11.50 -6.16
CA ALA A 46 5.15 10.49 -6.13
C ALA A 46 4.88 9.85 -7.51
N GLN A 47 5.09 10.60 -8.59
CA GLN A 47 4.84 10.11 -9.95
C GLN A 47 6.15 9.85 -10.69
N ASN A 48 6.20 8.74 -11.43
CA ASN A 48 7.33 8.42 -12.31
C ASN A 48 8.69 8.47 -11.57
N ALA A 49 8.74 7.87 -10.39
CA ALA A 49 9.92 7.82 -9.54
C ALA A 49 10.19 6.40 -9.05
N ARG A 50 11.41 6.17 -8.56
CA ARG A 50 11.75 4.94 -7.85
C ARG A 50 10.82 4.75 -6.65
N ARG A 51 10.52 3.49 -6.39
CA ARG A 51 9.72 2.99 -5.27
C ARG A 51 10.65 2.53 -4.15
N PRO A 52 10.18 2.53 -2.89
CA PRO A 52 8.99 3.24 -2.43
C PRO A 52 9.19 4.77 -2.52
N HIS A 53 8.09 5.51 -2.61
CA HIS A 53 8.11 6.98 -2.78
C HIS A 53 7.07 7.68 -1.92
N ALA A 54 7.20 9.01 -1.80
CA ALA A 54 6.23 9.84 -1.09
C ALA A 54 4.83 9.72 -1.71
N HIS A 55 3.82 9.66 -0.87
CA HIS A 55 2.41 9.74 -1.24
C HIS A 55 1.86 11.10 -0.77
N TYR A 56 1.43 11.92 -1.71
CA TYR A 56 0.88 13.25 -1.40
C TYR A 56 -0.57 13.22 -0.94
N ASP A 57 -1.26 12.09 -1.16
CA ASP A 57 -2.68 11.94 -0.85
C ASP A 57 -3.48 13.08 -1.50
N ASP A 58 -3.33 13.22 -2.83
CA ASP A 58 -3.98 14.25 -3.63
C ASP A 58 -5.51 14.01 -3.69
N GLU A 59 -5.93 12.76 -3.48
CA GLU A 59 -7.33 12.32 -3.37
C GLU A 59 -7.93 12.49 -1.95
N ASN A 60 -7.15 12.94 -0.98
CA ASN A 60 -7.57 13.19 0.41
C ASN A 60 -8.19 11.95 1.12
N LEU A 61 -7.64 10.76 0.83
CA LEU A 61 -8.07 9.47 1.35
C LEU A 61 -7.61 9.23 2.80
N PHE A 62 -6.62 9.99 3.26
CA PHE A 62 -6.02 9.88 4.59
C PHE A 62 -6.04 11.21 5.36
N ALA A 63 -7.01 12.09 5.07
CA ALA A 63 -7.11 13.43 5.65
C ALA A 63 -6.95 13.44 7.19
N ASN A 64 -7.66 12.52 7.86
CA ASN A 64 -7.70 12.44 9.33
C ASN A 64 -6.40 11.91 9.92
N GLU A 65 -5.77 10.95 9.24
CA GLU A 65 -4.49 10.37 9.62
C GLU A 65 -3.40 11.43 9.47
N ARG A 66 -3.37 12.15 8.34
CA ARG A 66 -2.34 13.15 8.02
C ARG A 66 -2.21 14.27 9.04
N ILE A 67 -3.33 14.74 9.61
CA ILE A 67 -3.33 15.81 10.63
C ILE A 67 -2.49 15.44 11.85
N LYS A 68 -2.34 14.15 12.13
CA LYS A 68 -1.61 13.62 13.30
C LYS A 68 -0.17 13.25 12.98
N LEU A 69 0.25 13.35 11.72
CA LEU A 69 1.53 12.87 11.25
C LEU A 69 2.53 14.00 11.03
N THR A 70 3.78 13.72 11.33
CA THR A 70 4.90 14.62 11.06
C THR A 70 5.33 14.50 9.60
N PRO A 71 5.71 15.61 8.94
CA PRO A 71 6.39 15.59 7.65
C PRO A 71 7.53 14.59 7.56
N LEU A 72 7.66 13.97 6.39
CA LEU A 72 8.73 13.02 6.13
C LEU A 72 10.09 13.73 6.11
N PRO A 73 11.12 13.20 6.79
CA PRO A 73 12.44 13.82 6.87
C PRO A 73 13.18 13.74 5.52
N GLY A 74 13.99 14.76 5.23
CA GLY A 74 14.89 14.75 4.06
C GLY A 74 14.19 14.89 2.70
N ILE A 75 12.89 15.17 2.69
CA ILE A 75 12.13 15.43 1.47
C ILE A 75 12.11 16.93 1.22
N ALA A 76 12.71 17.36 0.11
CA ALA A 76 12.57 18.73 -0.37
C ALA A 76 11.09 19.07 -0.54
N LEU A 77 10.67 20.17 0.08
CA LEU A 77 9.30 20.65 -0.02
C LEU A 77 9.01 20.95 -1.50
N PRO A 78 7.85 20.51 -2.02
CA PRO A 78 7.45 20.89 -3.36
C PRO A 78 7.33 22.42 -3.43
N ASN A 79 7.90 23.04 -4.47
CA ASN A 79 7.89 24.51 -4.69
C ASN A 79 6.50 25.10 -4.96
N ASN A 80 5.44 24.31 -4.84
CA ASN A 80 4.12 24.52 -5.44
C ASN A 80 3.05 24.85 -4.39
N ASN A 81 3.43 25.33 -3.19
CA ASN A 81 2.56 25.45 -2.00
C ASN A 81 1.89 24.13 -1.58
N ARG A 82 2.36 22.98 -2.08
CA ARG A 82 1.87 21.68 -1.64
C ARG A 82 2.37 21.40 -0.22
N PRO A 83 1.53 20.88 0.68
CA PRO A 83 1.99 20.51 2.01
C PRO A 83 3.08 19.44 1.89
N ALA A 84 4.00 19.44 2.86
CA ALA A 84 5.02 18.40 2.95
C ALA A 84 4.33 17.02 2.98
N PRO A 85 4.81 16.04 2.20
CA PRO A 85 4.25 14.70 2.28
C PRO A 85 4.54 14.12 3.67
N VAL A 86 3.53 13.44 4.22
CA VAL A 86 3.60 12.76 5.54
C VAL A 86 3.45 11.24 5.41
N LEU A 87 3.22 10.75 4.18
CA LEU A 87 2.93 9.35 3.86
C LEU A 87 3.88 8.80 2.81
N TRP A 88 4.17 7.51 2.92
CA TRP A 88 4.91 6.73 1.95
C TRP A 88 3.98 5.74 1.24
N ALA A 89 4.25 5.45 -0.04
CA ALA A 89 3.58 4.40 -0.79
C ALA A 89 4.56 3.30 -1.22
N TYR A 90 4.15 2.06 -0.97
CA TYR A 90 4.86 0.83 -1.31
C TYR A 90 3.99 -0.02 -2.23
N PRO A 91 4.51 -0.69 -3.26
CA PRO A 91 3.81 -1.76 -3.94
C PRO A 91 3.25 -2.80 -2.96
N ALA A 92 2.01 -3.24 -3.16
CA ALA A 92 1.40 -4.30 -2.34
C ALA A 92 1.70 -5.71 -2.89
N ASN A 93 2.95 -5.95 -3.29
CA ASN A 93 3.44 -7.24 -3.77
C ASN A 93 4.94 -7.39 -3.48
N ASN A 94 5.51 -8.55 -3.84
CA ASN A 94 6.96 -8.82 -3.73
C ASN A 94 7.73 -8.10 -4.85
N PHE A 95 7.71 -6.77 -4.82
CA PHE A 95 8.40 -5.92 -5.78
C PHE A 95 9.91 -5.93 -5.54
N ASP A 96 10.70 -6.15 -6.59
CA ASP A 96 12.14 -6.04 -6.52
C ASP A 96 12.58 -4.58 -6.69
N TYR A 97 12.91 -3.94 -5.57
CA TYR A 97 13.37 -2.55 -5.54
C TYR A 97 14.78 -2.34 -6.11
N THR A 98 15.57 -3.41 -6.28
CA THR A 98 16.95 -3.33 -6.75
C THR A 98 17.03 -3.23 -8.28
N THR A 99 16.08 -3.84 -8.99
CA THR A 99 16.05 -3.92 -10.45
C THR A 99 15.09 -2.93 -11.11
N GLN A 100 14.70 -1.86 -10.42
CA GLN A 100 13.84 -0.82 -10.99
C GLN A 100 14.63 0.31 -11.70
N ASN A 101 14.06 0.84 -12.78
CA ASN A 101 14.57 2.05 -13.43
C ASN A 101 14.19 3.33 -12.65
N ARG A 102 14.60 4.50 -13.16
CA ARG A 102 14.31 5.80 -12.52
C ARG A 102 12.81 6.11 -12.34
N PHE A 103 11.94 5.41 -13.06
CA PHE A 103 10.48 5.56 -13.01
C PHE A 103 9.79 4.50 -12.14
N GLY A 104 10.56 3.67 -11.44
CA GLY A 104 10.01 2.62 -10.58
C GLY A 104 9.37 1.46 -11.34
N ARG A 105 9.82 1.22 -12.57
CA ARG A 105 9.43 0.07 -13.40
C ARG A 105 10.57 -0.96 -13.44
N PRO A 106 10.27 -2.26 -13.50
CA PRO A 106 11.31 -3.29 -13.62
C PRO A 106 12.17 -3.08 -14.88
N MET A 107 13.49 -3.27 -14.75
CA MET A 107 14.44 -3.26 -15.86
C MET A 107 14.48 -4.63 -16.54
N GLY A 108 14.62 -4.64 -17.87
CA GLY A 108 14.85 -5.89 -18.62
C GLY A 108 13.65 -6.82 -18.82
N GLY A 109 12.42 -6.35 -18.60
CA GLY A 109 11.18 -7.06 -18.97
C GLY A 109 10.80 -8.28 -18.10
N ASN A 110 11.72 -8.81 -17.29
CA ASN A 110 11.51 -10.02 -16.48
C ASN A 110 11.10 -9.74 -15.02
N GLY A 111 11.01 -8.47 -14.61
CA GLY A 111 10.64 -8.11 -13.24
C GLY A 111 9.12 -7.99 -13.04
N VAL A 112 8.67 -8.23 -11.82
CA VAL A 112 7.27 -8.08 -11.42
C VAL A 112 6.91 -6.59 -11.38
N ASP A 113 5.89 -6.18 -12.12
CA ASP A 113 5.38 -4.81 -12.04
C ASP A 113 4.85 -4.53 -10.62
N ALA A 114 4.87 -3.28 -10.19
CA ALA A 114 4.37 -2.85 -8.89
C ALA A 114 2.88 -3.16 -8.67
N GLY A 115 2.17 -3.56 -9.74
CA GLY A 115 0.74 -3.81 -9.71
C GLY A 115 -0.06 -2.53 -9.41
N PRO A 116 -1.37 -2.68 -9.19
CA PRO A 116 -2.27 -1.54 -9.03
C PRO A 116 -2.43 -1.04 -7.59
N MET A 117 -2.00 -1.84 -6.61
CA MET A 117 -2.23 -1.58 -5.20
C MET A 117 -1.00 -1.01 -4.52
N ARG A 118 -1.21 -0.13 -3.55
CA ARG A 118 -0.15 0.40 -2.68
C ARG A 118 -0.50 0.24 -1.22
N ILE A 119 0.47 -0.18 -0.42
CA ILE A 119 0.43 -0.06 1.03
C ILE A 119 0.91 1.35 1.38
N VAL A 120 0.12 2.08 2.17
CA VAL A 120 0.42 3.45 2.59
C VAL A 120 0.87 3.44 4.05
N THR A 121 2.02 4.04 4.35
CA THR A 121 2.58 4.09 5.70
C THR A 121 2.96 5.50 6.13
N ASP A 122 3.12 5.71 7.43
CA ASP A 122 3.79 6.89 7.96
C ASP A 122 5.34 6.75 7.89
N ARG A 123 6.05 7.74 8.44
CA ARG A 123 7.52 7.75 8.56
C ARG A 123 8.11 6.56 9.35
N ASN A 124 7.35 6.00 10.28
CA ASN A 124 7.78 4.91 11.16
C ASN A 124 7.34 3.55 10.59
N ARG A 125 6.84 3.52 9.35
CA ARG A 125 6.35 2.33 8.64
C ARG A 125 5.09 1.74 9.28
N ASN A 126 4.37 2.51 10.09
CA ASN A 126 3.04 2.12 10.55
C ASN A 126 2.07 2.24 9.37
N ILE A 127 1.36 1.15 9.06
CA ILE A 127 0.40 1.11 7.96
C ILE A 127 -0.80 1.99 8.30
N GLN A 128 -1.07 2.98 7.45
CA GLN A 128 -2.25 3.86 7.53
C GLN A 128 -3.41 3.31 6.71
N GLY A 129 -3.11 2.51 5.67
CA GLY A 129 -4.11 1.79 4.90
C GLY A 129 -3.55 1.26 3.58
N MET A 130 -4.47 0.88 2.69
CA MET A 130 -4.15 0.41 1.34
C MET A 130 -4.96 1.22 0.34
N ILE A 131 -4.34 1.56 -0.77
CA ILE A 131 -4.99 2.22 -1.91
C ILE A 131 -4.83 1.38 -3.17
N LEU A 132 -5.73 1.58 -4.12
CA LEU A 132 -5.71 0.90 -5.40
C LEU A 132 -6.14 1.85 -6.51
N HIS A 133 -5.60 1.64 -7.71
CA HIS A 133 -6.19 2.21 -8.91
C HIS A 133 -7.56 1.54 -9.17
N PRO A 134 -8.62 2.30 -9.47
CA PRO A 134 -9.88 1.73 -9.96
C PRO A 134 -9.68 0.97 -11.29
N LEU A 135 -10.68 0.16 -11.67
CA LEU A 135 -10.67 -0.48 -12.98
C LEU A 135 -10.88 0.57 -14.08
N GLY A 136 -10.00 0.56 -15.09
CA GLY A 136 -10.05 1.53 -16.20
C GLY A 136 -9.48 2.91 -15.88
N ASP A 137 -9.11 3.19 -14.63
CA ASP A 137 -8.47 4.45 -14.22
C ASP A 137 -7.08 4.19 -13.63
N PRO A 138 -6.00 4.37 -14.42
CA PRO A 138 -4.63 4.20 -13.96
C PRO A 138 -4.08 5.44 -13.24
N VAL A 139 -4.86 6.51 -13.11
CA VAL A 139 -4.41 7.81 -12.60
C VAL A 139 -4.82 8.00 -11.15
N THR A 140 -6.09 7.78 -10.84
CA THR A 140 -6.64 8.04 -9.51
C THR A 140 -6.46 6.86 -8.57
N PHE A 141 -6.59 7.12 -7.27
CA PHE A 141 -6.62 6.11 -6.23
C PHE A 141 -7.94 6.11 -5.47
N GLU A 142 -8.35 4.91 -5.04
CA GLU A 142 -9.37 4.68 -4.03
C GLU A 142 -8.75 3.98 -2.82
N ARG A 143 -9.32 4.24 -1.63
CA ARG A 143 -8.92 3.54 -0.40
C ARG A 143 -9.65 2.21 -0.30
N ALA A 144 -8.90 1.14 -0.11
CA ALA A 144 -9.47 -0.18 0.15
C ALA A 144 -10.16 -0.18 1.53
N GLN A 145 -11.31 -0.85 1.62
CA GLN A 145 -12.03 -0.96 2.89
C GLN A 145 -11.32 -1.95 3.82
N GLU A 146 -10.94 -1.51 5.02
CA GLU A 146 -10.43 -2.40 6.05
C GLU A 146 -11.58 -3.12 6.75
N ARG A 147 -11.45 -4.43 6.92
CA ARG A 147 -12.46 -5.30 7.54
C ARG A 147 -11.78 -6.29 8.47
N ASN A 148 -12.56 -6.84 9.40
CA ASN A 148 -12.13 -7.95 10.23
C ASN A 148 -12.93 -9.21 9.89
N ARG A 149 -12.26 -10.37 9.93
CA ARG A 149 -12.92 -11.68 9.82
C ARG A 149 -12.45 -12.56 10.96
N ARG A 150 -13.38 -13.33 11.53
CA ARG A 150 -13.00 -14.44 12.42
C ARG A 150 -12.39 -15.53 11.56
N ARG A 151 -11.14 -15.93 11.85
CA ARG A 151 -10.60 -17.14 11.24
C ARG A 151 -11.46 -18.33 11.68
N PRO A 152 -11.91 -19.20 10.76
CA PRO A 152 -12.48 -20.47 11.16
C PRO A 152 -11.41 -21.25 11.90
N ASP A 153 -11.75 -21.79 13.07
CA ASP A 153 -10.84 -22.65 13.82
C ASP A 153 -10.50 -23.86 12.95
N TYR A 154 -9.23 -24.00 12.58
CA TYR A 154 -8.74 -25.17 11.87
C TYR A 154 -8.77 -26.34 12.86
N ARG A 155 -9.90 -27.07 12.92
CA ARG A 155 -9.91 -28.39 13.54
C ARG A 155 -9.10 -29.31 12.65
N ALA A 156 -7.87 -29.61 13.08
CA ALA A 156 -7.20 -30.81 12.62
C ALA A 156 -7.97 -31.97 13.26
N ASP A 157 -8.93 -32.52 12.52
CA ASP A 157 -9.50 -33.82 12.86
C ASP A 157 -8.38 -34.85 12.61
N TYR A 158 -7.80 -35.35 13.72
CA TYR A 158 -6.95 -36.53 13.77
C TYR A 158 -7.64 -37.59 14.61
#